data_AF-A0A536HRW7-F1
#
_entry.id   AF-A0A536HRW7-F1
#
_cell.length_a   1.000
_cell.length_b   1.000
_cell.length_c   1.000
_cell.angle_alpha   90.00
_cell.angle_beta   90.00
_cell.angle_gamma   90.00
#
_symmetry.space_group_name_H-M   'P 1'
#
loop_
_entity.id
_entity.type
_entity.pdbx_description
1 polymer ?
#
loop_
_entity_poly.entity_id
_entity_poly.type
_entity_poly.pdbx_seq_one_letter_code
_entity_poly.pdbx_strand_id
1 'polypeptide(L)'
;MTRVGSRGTAGSRLGRGAKPPANPADGEAAYAAAVRILARQPQSRAGLEARLGRAGYTEEAARSAADRAVEHGYLDDQEYARSLVRRRSAGRGQALIARELRAKGIDDITVTDALDQVSDDAEYAKALALARRIVGSRRPTGYQELLGMVGPKLSRRGFSSGIIHRVRRELSAEWAEGPRFDTPSEHD
;
A
#
# COMPACT_ATOMS: atom_id res chain seq x y z
N MET A 1 -31.38 23.42 13.37
CA MET A 1 -31.18 22.61 12.14
C MET A 1 -29.81 23.02 11.60
N THR A 2 -28.75 22.21 11.44
CA THR A 2 -28.62 20.76 11.25
C THR A 2 -27.18 20.34 11.62
N ARG A 3 -27.06 19.14 12.21
CA ARG A 3 -25.89 18.51 12.81
C ARG A 3 -24.88 18.06 11.74
N VAL A 4 -23.60 18.42 11.87
CA VAL A 4 -22.50 17.95 11.01
C VAL A 4 -22.18 16.49 11.32
N GLY A 5 -22.43 15.61 10.35
CA GLY A 5 -22.17 14.18 10.41
C GLY A 5 -20.67 13.86 10.32
N SER A 6 -20.14 13.31 11.41
CA SER A 6 -18.84 12.64 11.46
C SER A 6 -18.84 11.43 10.53
N ARG A 7 -17.96 11.42 9.53
CA ARG A 7 -17.71 10.26 8.67
C ARG A 7 -16.85 9.26 9.43
N GLY A 8 -17.52 8.28 10.02
CA GLY A 8 -16.88 7.13 10.67
C GLY A 8 -15.95 6.38 9.72
N THR A 9 -14.73 6.17 10.18
CA THR A 9 -13.76 5.23 9.62
C THR A 9 -14.38 3.84 9.57
N ALA A 10 -14.31 3.19 8.40
CA ALA A 10 -14.72 1.80 8.20
C ALA A 10 -13.79 0.86 8.99
N GLY A 11 -14.07 0.73 10.29
CA GLY A 11 -13.48 -0.28 11.15
C GLY A 11 -13.91 -1.68 10.71
N SER A 12 -12.92 -2.50 10.39
CA SER A 12 -12.96 -3.96 10.22
C SER A 12 -14.07 -4.63 11.04
N ARG A 13 -15.08 -5.21 10.38
CA ARG A 13 -16.15 -6.03 10.98
C ARG A 13 -15.68 -7.44 11.40
N LEU A 14 -14.42 -7.60 11.78
CA LEU A 14 -13.89 -8.85 12.30
C LEU A 14 -13.48 -8.60 13.75
N GLY A 15 -14.41 -8.82 14.69
CA GLY A 15 -14.08 -8.71 16.11
C GLY A 15 -15.24 -8.57 17.10
N ARG A 16 -16.50 -8.52 16.66
CA ARG A 16 -17.61 -8.26 17.59
C ARG A 16 -18.44 -9.49 18.01
N GLY A 17 -17.98 -10.71 17.73
CA GLY A 17 -18.81 -11.91 17.99
C GLY A 17 -18.10 -13.27 18.07
N ALA A 18 -16.77 -13.34 18.08
CA ALA A 18 -16.11 -14.61 18.40
C ALA A 18 -16.10 -14.77 19.93
N LYS A 19 -16.70 -15.86 20.43
CA LYS A 19 -16.60 -16.23 21.84
C LYS A 19 -15.10 -16.36 22.19
N PRO A 20 -14.61 -15.72 23.27
CA PRO A 20 -13.23 -15.89 23.72
C PRO A 20 -12.88 -17.38 23.88
N PRO A 21 -11.63 -17.78 23.64
CA PRO A 21 -11.21 -19.16 23.83
C PRO A 21 -11.41 -19.57 25.29
N ALA A 22 -11.77 -20.84 25.50
CA ALA A 22 -11.93 -21.39 26.85
C ALA A 22 -10.61 -21.37 27.64
N ASN A 23 -9.48 -21.56 26.95
CA ASN A 23 -8.14 -21.37 27.46
C ASN A 23 -7.33 -20.46 26.51
N PRO A 24 -7.01 -19.21 26.92
CA PRO A 24 -6.18 -18.29 26.13
C PRO A 24 -4.79 -18.82 25.75
N ALA A 25 -4.22 -19.72 26.55
CA ALA A 25 -2.88 -20.28 26.33
C ALA A 25 -2.88 -21.58 25.49
N ASP A 26 -4.06 -22.02 25.02
CA ASP A 26 -4.18 -23.23 24.21
C ASP A 26 -3.62 -23.00 22.78
N GLY A 27 -2.43 -23.55 22.54
CA GLY A 27 -1.74 -23.45 21.26
C GLY A 27 -2.44 -24.17 20.10
N GLU A 28 -3.14 -25.29 20.35
CA GLU A 28 -3.89 -25.99 19.30
C GLU A 28 -5.12 -25.18 18.89
N ALA A 29 -5.84 -24.63 19.86
CA ALA A 29 -6.97 -23.75 19.58
C ALA A 29 -6.51 -22.47 18.84
N ALA A 30 -5.37 -21.89 19.25
CA ALA A 30 -4.78 -20.74 18.57
C ALA A 30 -4.39 -21.07 17.12
N TYR A 31 -3.78 -22.23 16.89
CA TYR A 31 -3.41 -22.70 15.55
C TYR A 31 -4.64 -22.94 14.67
N ALA A 32 -5.68 -23.59 15.17
CA ALA A 32 -6.94 -23.76 14.44
C ALA A 32 -7.61 -22.40 14.11
N ALA A 33 -7.52 -21.41 15.00
CA ALA A 33 -7.93 -20.04 14.71
C ALA A 33 -7.06 -19.38 13.63
N ALA A 34 -5.74 -19.59 13.67
CA ALA A 34 -4.80 -19.06 12.71
C ALA A 34 -5.08 -19.56 11.28
N VAL A 35 -5.27 -20.88 11.12
CA VAL A 35 -5.62 -21.48 9.82
C VAL A 35 -6.91 -20.88 9.26
N ARG A 36 -7.95 -20.69 10.09
CA ARG A 36 -9.20 -20.05 9.65
C ARG A 36 -9.01 -18.59 9.23
N ILE A 37 -8.11 -17.85 9.89
CA ILE A 37 -7.77 -16.48 9.52
C ILE A 37 -7.07 -16.47 8.16
N LEU A 38 -6.05 -17.32 7.99
CA LEU A 38 -5.21 -17.39 6.78
C LEU A 38 -6.01 -17.86 5.56
N ALA A 39 -6.90 -18.84 5.74
CA ALA A 39 -7.79 -19.32 4.68
C ALA A 39 -8.72 -18.23 4.12
N ARG A 40 -9.05 -17.22 4.93
CA ARG A 40 -9.92 -16.11 4.50
C ARG A 40 -9.16 -14.98 3.85
N GLN A 41 -7.98 -14.66 4.38
CA GLN A 41 -7.17 -13.56 3.90
C GLN A 41 -5.70 -13.76 4.29
N PRO A 42 -4.76 -13.60 3.34
CA PRO A 42 -3.33 -13.57 3.64
C PRO A 42 -3.00 -12.58 4.76
N GLN A 43 -2.14 -13.01 5.68
CA GLN A 43 -1.63 -12.19 6.79
C GLN A 43 -0.10 -12.11 6.70
N SER A 44 0.45 -11.02 7.23
CA SER A 44 1.82 -11.07 7.72
C SER A 44 1.87 -11.79 9.07
N ARG A 45 3.04 -12.24 9.50
CA ARG A 45 3.25 -12.84 10.82
C ARG A 45 2.71 -11.96 11.95
N ALA A 46 3.18 -10.73 12.04
CA ALA A 46 2.72 -9.77 13.03
C ALA A 46 1.22 -9.47 12.91
N GLY A 47 0.68 -9.48 11.68
CA GLY A 47 -0.75 -9.32 11.44
C GLY A 47 -1.59 -10.47 11.97
N LEU A 48 -1.10 -11.71 11.85
CA LEU A 48 -1.72 -12.91 12.38
C LEU A 48 -1.68 -12.91 13.91
N GLU A 49 -0.51 -12.68 14.50
CA GLU A 49 -0.34 -12.63 15.96
C GLU A 49 -1.25 -11.57 16.59
N ALA A 50 -1.30 -10.36 16.03
CA ALA A 50 -2.21 -9.30 16.49
C ALA A 50 -3.69 -9.66 16.33
N ARG A 51 -4.06 -10.48 15.33
CA ARG A 51 -5.44 -10.96 15.17
C ARG A 51 -5.79 -12.03 16.19
N LEU A 52 -4.86 -12.94 16.50
CA LEU A 52 -5.04 -13.95 17.55
C LEU A 52 -5.14 -13.30 18.93
N GLY A 53 -4.31 -12.31 19.22
CA GLY A 53 -4.42 -11.53 20.47
C GLY A 53 -5.78 -10.84 20.60
N ARG A 54 -6.30 -10.22 19.53
CA ARG A 54 -7.68 -9.66 19.52
C ARG A 54 -8.78 -10.71 19.66
N ALA A 55 -8.50 -11.97 19.32
CA ALA A 55 -9.41 -13.09 19.53
C ALA A 55 -9.34 -13.67 20.96
N GLY A 56 -8.40 -13.20 21.79
CA GLY A 56 -8.27 -13.56 23.21
C GLY A 56 -7.20 -14.61 23.50
N TYR A 57 -6.29 -14.91 22.57
CA TYR A 57 -5.15 -15.79 22.82
C TYR A 57 -3.98 -15.04 23.46
N THR A 58 -3.17 -15.72 24.26
CA THR A 58 -1.92 -15.15 24.79
C THR A 58 -0.89 -14.93 23.69
N GLU A 59 0.11 -14.10 23.98
CA GLU A 59 1.20 -13.83 23.05
C GLU A 59 2.01 -15.10 22.73
N GLU A 60 2.24 -15.96 23.73
CA GLU A 60 2.93 -17.25 23.56
C GLU A 60 2.15 -18.18 22.61
N ALA A 61 0.84 -18.32 22.82
CA ALA A 61 0.00 -19.17 21.98
C ALA A 61 -0.09 -18.61 20.55
N ALA A 62 -0.17 -17.29 20.39
CA ALA A 62 -0.18 -16.64 19.10
C ALA A 62 1.14 -16.82 18.33
N ARG A 63 2.29 -16.66 18.99
CA ARG A 63 3.61 -16.91 18.41
C ARG A 63 3.78 -18.37 18.01
N SER A 64 3.43 -19.30 18.89
CA SER A 64 3.51 -20.74 18.60
C SER A 64 2.61 -21.14 17.41
N ALA A 65 1.40 -20.59 17.33
CA ALA A 65 0.52 -20.81 16.20
C ALA A 65 1.09 -20.23 14.89
N ALA A 66 1.73 -19.06 14.95
CA ALA A 66 2.39 -18.46 13.79
C ALA A 66 3.60 -19.28 13.34
N ASP A 67 4.42 -19.78 14.26
CA ASP A 67 5.56 -20.66 13.96
C ASP A 67 5.11 -21.93 13.22
N ARG A 68 4.08 -22.61 13.73
CA ARG A 68 3.50 -23.77 13.05
C ARG A 68 2.91 -23.43 11.69
N ALA A 69 2.30 -22.25 11.55
CA ALA A 69 1.77 -21.81 10.27
C ALA A 69 2.89 -21.58 9.24
N VAL A 70 4.06 -21.10 9.67
CA VAL A 70 5.25 -21.00 8.82
C VAL A 70 5.78 -22.39 8.47
N GLU A 71 5.91 -23.29 9.44
CA GLU A 71 6.38 -24.67 9.24
C GLU A 71 5.54 -25.43 8.20
N HIS A 72 4.21 -25.25 8.25
CA HIS A 72 3.29 -25.86 7.29
C HIS A 72 3.13 -25.06 5.97
N GLY A 73 3.85 -23.96 5.80
CA GLY A 73 3.81 -23.14 4.58
C GLY A 73 2.53 -22.31 4.38
N TYR A 74 1.71 -22.15 5.44
CA TYR A 74 0.52 -21.31 5.39
C TYR A 74 0.82 -19.83 5.61
N LEU A 75 1.97 -19.51 6.21
CA LEU A 75 2.42 -18.15 6.43
C LEU A 75 3.81 -17.94 5.82
N ASP A 76 3.91 -16.91 4.98
CA ASP A 76 5.14 -16.50 4.30
C ASP A 76 5.12 -14.97 4.17
N ASP A 77 5.95 -14.30 4.96
CA ASP A 77 6.06 -12.84 4.96
C ASP A 77 6.71 -12.31 3.66
N GLN A 78 7.57 -13.10 3.02
CA GLN A 78 8.20 -12.73 1.76
C GLN A 78 7.17 -12.73 0.62
N GLU A 79 6.37 -13.79 0.50
CA GLU A 79 5.30 -13.82 -0.49
C GLU A 79 4.19 -12.80 -0.18
N TYR A 80 3.88 -12.60 1.11
CA TYR A 80 2.97 -11.53 1.53
C TYR A 80 3.46 -10.15 1.05
N ALA A 81 4.74 -9.84 1.26
CA ALA A 81 5.36 -8.59 0.86
C ALA A 81 5.31 -8.41 -0.66
N ARG A 82 5.75 -9.42 -1.43
CA ARG A 82 5.72 -9.41 -2.90
C ARG A 82 4.31 -9.17 -3.44
N SER A 83 3.32 -9.87 -2.91
CA SER A 83 1.91 -9.70 -3.28
C SER A 83 1.38 -8.30 -2.96
N LEU A 84 1.79 -7.71 -1.84
CA LEU A 84 1.43 -6.34 -1.50
C LEU A 84 2.08 -5.34 -2.47
N VAL A 85 3.37 -5.47 -2.76
CA VAL A 85 4.08 -4.62 -3.74
C VAL A 85 3.36 -4.65 -5.08
N ARG A 86 3.15 -5.85 -5.66
CA ARG A 86 2.44 -6.00 -6.96
C ARG A 86 1.10 -5.27 -7.00
N ARG A 87 0.27 -5.40 -5.95
CA ARG A 87 -1.04 -4.74 -5.86
C ARG A 87 -0.96 -3.23 -5.69
N ARG A 88 0.07 -2.71 -5.03
CA ARG A 88 0.17 -1.28 -4.65
C ARG A 88 0.95 -0.44 -5.66
N SER A 89 1.89 -1.05 -6.39
CA SER A 89 2.73 -0.34 -7.36
C SER A 89 1.96 0.36 -8.47
N ALA A 90 0.71 -0.02 -8.75
CA ALA A 90 -0.12 0.63 -9.78
C ALA A 90 -0.40 2.13 -9.52
N GLY A 91 -0.26 2.62 -8.28
CA GLY A 91 -0.57 4.03 -7.96
C GLY A 91 0.21 4.63 -6.79
N ARG A 92 1.22 3.91 -6.29
CA ARG A 92 2.08 4.29 -5.17
C ARG A 92 3.53 4.02 -5.57
N GLY A 93 4.41 4.92 -5.19
CA GLY A 93 5.85 4.70 -5.29
C GLY A 93 6.37 3.86 -4.13
N GLN A 94 7.58 3.35 -4.29
CA GLN A 94 8.19 2.37 -3.40
C GLN A 94 8.23 2.83 -1.94
N ALA A 95 8.50 4.11 -1.65
CA ALA A 95 8.64 4.60 -0.28
C ALA A 95 7.33 4.45 0.54
N LEU A 96 6.18 4.66 -0.09
CA LEU A 96 4.90 4.52 0.60
C LEU A 96 4.51 3.04 0.77
N ILE A 97 4.92 2.19 -0.17
CA ILE A 97 4.75 0.73 -0.08
C ILE A 97 5.64 0.17 1.04
N ALA A 98 6.91 0.58 1.11
CA ALA A 98 7.84 0.22 2.17
C ALA A 98 7.27 0.57 3.56
N ARG A 99 6.75 1.79 3.73
CA ARG A 99 6.10 2.20 4.97
C ARG A 99 4.89 1.33 5.31
N GLU A 100 4.10 0.92 4.32
CA GLU A 100 2.97 0.02 4.53
C GLU A 100 3.41 -1.37 4.97
N LEU A 101 4.47 -1.93 4.37
CA LEU A 101 5.04 -3.21 4.76
C LEU A 101 5.59 -3.20 6.19
N ARG A 102 6.37 -2.18 6.55
CA ARG A 102 6.86 -2.01 7.93
C ARG A 102 5.72 -1.87 8.94
N ALA A 103 4.68 -1.13 8.60
CA ALA A 103 3.48 -1.03 9.42
C ALA A 103 2.69 -2.35 9.53
N LYS A 104 2.98 -3.33 8.67
CA LYS A 104 2.49 -4.72 8.75
C LYS A 104 3.45 -5.64 9.50
N GLY A 105 4.55 -5.13 10.03
CA GLY A 105 5.55 -5.89 10.78
C GLY A 105 6.46 -6.72 9.90
N ILE A 106 6.57 -6.42 8.60
CA ILE A 106 7.55 -7.03 7.71
C ILE A 106 8.91 -6.40 8.00
N ASP A 107 9.94 -7.24 8.17
CA ASP A 107 11.30 -6.80 8.45
C ASP A 107 11.95 -6.08 7.25
N ASP A 108 13.00 -5.30 7.51
CA ASP A 108 13.62 -4.44 6.50
C ASP A 108 14.29 -5.22 5.35
N ILE A 109 14.78 -6.44 5.59
CA ILE A 109 15.39 -7.27 4.54
C ILE A 109 14.29 -7.71 3.58
N THR A 110 13.21 -8.29 4.11
CA THR A 110 12.05 -8.71 3.31
C THR A 110 11.39 -7.54 2.57
N VAL A 111 11.34 -6.35 3.19
CA VAL A 111 10.87 -5.12 2.54
C VAL A 111 11.73 -4.78 1.33
N THR A 112 13.05 -4.81 1.48
CA THR A 112 14.01 -4.46 0.42
C THR A 112 13.89 -5.46 -0.73
N ASP A 113 13.97 -6.77 -0.44
CA ASP A 113 13.85 -7.84 -1.44
C ASP A 113 12.53 -7.79 -2.24
N ALA A 114 11.44 -7.40 -1.59
CA ALA A 114 10.14 -7.29 -2.25
C ALA A 114 10.06 -6.07 -3.19
N LEU A 115 10.74 -4.97 -2.84
CA LEU A 115 10.75 -3.74 -3.63
C LEU A 115 11.71 -3.82 -4.81
N ASP A 116 12.85 -4.51 -4.65
CA ASP A 116 13.88 -4.68 -5.70
C ASP A 116 13.35 -5.45 -6.93
N GLN A 117 12.25 -6.19 -6.78
CA GLN A 117 11.55 -6.82 -7.90
C GLN A 117 10.87 -5.82 -8.84
N VAL A 118 10.74 -4.56 -8.44
CA VAL A 118 10.17 -3.49 -9.27
C VAL A 118 11.31 -2.63 -9.82
N SER A 119 11.61 -2.80 -11.11
CA SER A 119 12.60 -1.96 -11.80
C SER A 119 12.24 -0.47 -11.73
N ASP A 120 13.25 0.39 -11.64
CA ASP A 120 13.11 1.85 -11.70
C ASP A 120 12.33 2.33 -12.94
N ASP A 121 12.52 1.70 -14.11
CA ASP A 121 11.80 2.07 -15.33
C ASP A 121 10.30 1.77 -15.24
N ALA A 122 9.92 0.64 -14.63
CA ALA A 122 8.53 0.30 -14.38
C ALA A 122 7.89 1.25 -13.35
N GLU A 123 8.64 1.71 -12.34
CA GLU A 123 8.16 2.74 -11.41
C GLU A 123 8.00 4.09 -12.12
N TYR A 124 8.99 4.47 -12.92
CA TYR A 124 8.98 5.71 -13.71
C TYR A 124 7.79 5.76 -14.65
N ALA A 125 7.53 4.70 -15.43
CA ALA A 125 6.41 4.64 -16.36
C ALA A 125 5.05 4.88 -15.66
N LYS A 126 4.88 4.32 -14.46
CA LYS A 126 3.66 4.50 -13.64
C LYS A 126 3.56 5.92 -13.09
N ALA A 127 4.67 6.50 -12.64
CA ALA A 127 4.72 7.88 -12.18
C ALA A 127 4.36 8.86 -13.31
N LEU A 128 4.91 8.64 -14.51
CA LEU A 128 4.64 9.43 -15.71
C LEU A 128 3.17 9.31 -16.14
N ALA A 129 2.62 8.10 -16.19
CA ALA A 129 1.21 7.89 -16.52
C ALA A 129 0.27 8.60 -15.54
N LEU A 130 0.59 8.57 -14.24
CA LEU A 130 -0.16 9.33 -13.23
C LEU A 130 -0.02 10.84 -13.44
N ALA A 131 1.17 11.33 -13.74
CA ALA A 131 1.42 12.74 -13.99
C ALA A 131 0.65 13.25 -15.22
N ARG A 132 0.70 12.53 -16.36
CA ARG A 132 -0.07 12.86 -17.57
C ARG A 132 -1.57 12.89 -17.29
N ARG A 133 -2.11 11.96 -16.48
CA ARG A 133 -3.51 12.00 -16.06
C ARG A 133 -3.83 13.27 -15.26
N ILE A 134 -2.97 13.67 -14.33
CA ILE A 134 -3.15 14.89 -13.53
C ILE A 134 -3.18 16.13 -14.43
N VAL A 135 -2.22 16.23 -15.36
CA VAL A 135 -2.12 17.33 -16.32
C VAL A 135 -3.36 17.39 -17.22
N GLY A 136 -3.75 16.26 -17.83
CA GLY A 136 -4.93 16.21 -18.70
C GLY A 136 -6.25 16.55 -17.99
N SER A 137 -6.38 16.21 -16.70
CA SER A 137 -7.59 16.54 -15.92
C SER A 137 -7.65 17.99 -15.46
N ARG A 138 -6.51 18.66 -15.24
CA ARG A 138 -6.48 20.02 -14.66
C ARG A 138 -6.12 21.11 -15.66
N ARG A 139 -5.51 20.75 -16.79
CA ARG A 139 -5.14 21.65 -17.90
C ARG A 139 -4.40 22.90 -17.40
N PRO A 140 -3.17 22.75 -16.87
CA PRO A 140 -2.39 23.88 -16.36
C PRO A 140 -2.18 24.92 -17.47
N THR A 141 -2.27 26.21 -17.12
CA THR A 141 -2.13 27.31 -18.10
C THR A 141 -0.68 27.73 -18.29
N GLY A 142 0.21 27.25 -17.42
CA GLY A 142 1.63 27.55 -17.50
C GLY A 142 2.54 26.44 -16.98
N TYR A 143 3.78 26.48 -17.43
CA TYR A 143 4.80 25.50 -17.09
C TYR A 143 5.07 25.38 -15.58
N GLN A 144 5.16 26.51 -14.86
CA GLN A 144 5.38 26.50 -13.42
C GLN A 144 4.21 25.88 -12.65
N GLU A 145 2.98 26.11 -13.12
CA GLU A 145 1.78 25.51 -12.54
C GLU A 145 1.77 23.98 -12.74
N LEU A 146 2.11 23.51 -13.95
CA LEU A 146 2.25 22.09 -14.27
C LEU A 146 3.21 21.39 -13.30
N LEU A 147 4.41 21.94 -13.13
CA LEU A 147 5.43 21.35 -12.25
C LEU A 147 5.03 21.43 -10.77
N GLY A 148 4.46 22.55 -10.34
CA GLY A 148 3.95 22.75 -8.98
C GLY A 148 2.81 21.80 -8.62
N MET A 149 2.10 21.29 -9.61
CA MET A 149 1.01 20.33 -9.44
C MET A 149 1.51 18.88 -9.36
N VAL A 150 2.39 18.47 -10.28
CA VAL A 150 2.84 17.09 -10.41
C VAL A 150 3.76 16.69 -9.27
N GLY A 151 4.77 17.50 -8.95
CA GLY A 151 5.81 17.16 -7.96
C GLY A 151 5.24 16.79 -6.59
N PRO A 152 4.47 17.67 -5.93
CA PRO A 152 3.88 17.39 -4.63
C PRO A 152 2.93 16.20 -4.64
N LYS A 153 2.21 15.99 -5.76
CA LYS A 153 1.29 14.85 -5.88
C LYS A 153 2.03 13.52 -5.94
N LEU A 154 3.10 13.42 -6.74
CA LEU A 154 3.93 12.23 -6.82
C LEU A 154 4.68 11.97 -5.51
N SER A 155 5.21 13.02 -4.88
CA SER A 155 5.84 12.92 -3.55
C SER A 155 4.89 12.33 -2.51
N ARG A 156 3.63 12.83 -2.42
CA ARG A 156 2.61 12.26 -1.52
C ARG A 156 2.20 10.82 -1.87
N ARG A 157 2.49 10.36 -3.10
CA ARG A 157 2.30 8.97 -3.52
C ARG A 157 3.51 8.07 -3.24
N GLY A 158 4.61 8.63 -2.75
CA GLY A 158 5.81 7.90 -2.35
C GLY A 158 6.80 7.60 -3.48
N PHE A 159 6.70 8.31 -4.61
CA PHE A 159 7.73 8.22 -5.65
C PHE A 159 9.00 8.94 -5.20
N SER A 160 10.16 8.38 -5.54
CA SER A 160 11.45 8.95 -5.18
C SER A 160 11.70 10.30 -5.86
N SER A 161 12.58 11.12 -5.29
CA SER A 161 12.98 12.40 -5.88
C SER A 161 13.57 12.24 -7.28
N GLY A 162 14.35 11.18 -7.52
CA GLY A 162 14.91 10.83 -8.82
C GLY A 162 13.82 10.56 -9.86
N ILE A 163 12.82 9.73 -9.53
CA ILE A 163 11.67 9.45 -10.40
C ILE A 163 10.88 10.74 -10.68
N ILE A 164 10.61 11.54 -9.64
CA ILE A 164 9.89 12.81 -9.78
C ILE A 164 10.64 13.76 -10.72
N HIS A 165 11.96 13.88 -10.57
CA HIS A 165 12.79 14.71 -11.42
C HIS A 165 12.75 14.24 -12.88
N ARG A 166 12.89 12.92 -13.12
CA ARG A 166 12.78 12.33 -14.47
C ARG A 166 11.43 12.60 -15.12
N VAL A 167 10.33 12.47 -14.37
CA VAL A 167 8.97 12.79 -14.86
C VAL A 167 8.82 14.27 -15.19
N ARG A 168 9.31 15.17 -14.33
CA ARG A 168 9.24 16.62 -14.57
C ARG A 168 10.03 17.02 -15.82
N ARG A 169 11.19 16.41 -16.06
CA ARG A 169 11.98 16.63 -17.27
C ARG A 169 11.26 16.17 -18.53
N GLU A 170 10.63 15.00 -18.48
CA GLU A 170 9.82 14.48 -19.59
C GLU A 170 8.68 15.43 -19.96
N LEU A 171 7.87 15.83 -18.97
CA LEU A 171 6.76 16.76 -19.20
C LEU A 171 7.22 18.15 -19.66
N SER A 172 8.43 18.56 -19.26
CA SER A 172 9.04 19.81 -19.72
C SER A 172 9.37 19.76 -21.22
N ALA A 173 9.97 18.65 -21.67
CA ALA A 173 10.24 18.43 -23.09
C ALA A 173 8.95 18.37 -23.91
N GLU A 174 7.94 17.61 -23.44
CA GLU A 174 6.62 17.55 -24.08
C GLU A 174 5.94 18.93 -24.19
N TRP A 175 6.11 19.80 -23.20
CA TRP A 175 5.56 21.16 -23.23
C TRP A 175 6.29 22.06 -24.22
N ALA A 176 7.62 21.92 -24.34
CA ALA A 176 8.45 22.72 -25.24
C ALA A 176 8.25 22.36 -26.72
N GLU A 177 7.92 21.10 -27.02
CA GLU A 177 7.62 20.61 -28.38
C GLU A 177 6.22 21.01 -28.90
N GLY A 178 5.48 21.83 -28.14
CA GLY A 178 4.14 22.31 -28.45
C GLY A 178 3.08 21.63 -27.57
N PRO A 179 2.10 22.38 -27.01
CA PRO A 179 1.15 21.81 -26.06
C PRO A 179 0.24 20.79 -26.75
N ARG A 180 0.54 19.49 -26.59
CA ARG A 180 -0.32 18.36 -27.01
C ARG A 180 -1.58 18.20 -26.15
N PHE A 181 -1.94 19.23 -25.39
CA PHE A 181 -3.15 19.26 -24.56
C PHE A 181 -4.02 20.40 -25.10
N ASP A 182 -5.07 20.03 -25.85
CA ASP A 182 -6.03 20.92 -26.50
C ASP A 182 -6.13 22.31 -25.86
N THR A 183 -5.62 23.31 -26.56
CA THR A 183 -6.10 24.69 -26.42
C THR A 183 -7.58 24.67 -26.78
N PRO A 184 -8.50 25.11 -25.90
CA PRO A 184 -9.81 25.52 -26.37
C PRO A 184 -9.56 26.64 -27.38
N SER A 185 -10.01 26.44 -28.62
CA SER A 185 -10.12 27.53 -29.58
C SER A 185 -10.97 28.62 -28.92
N GLU A 186 -10.36 29.77 -28.62
CA GLU A 186 -11.11 31.01 -28.48
C GLU A 186 -11.70 31.29 -29.87
N HIS A 187 -12.99 30.96 -30.02
CA HIS A 187 -13.82 31.52 -31.07
C HIS A 187 -14.74 32.56 -30.43
N ASP A 188 -14.51 33.80 -30.87
CA ASP A 188 -15.26 35.07 -30.76
C ASP A 188 -15.62 35.63 -29.37
#